data_AF-A0A2M7GRF5-F1
#
_entry.id   AF-A0A2M7GRF5-F1
#
_cell.length_a   1.000
_cell.length_b   1.000
_cell.length_c   1.000
_cell.angle_alpha   90.00
_cell.angle_beta   90.00
_cell.angle_gamma   90.00
#
_symmetry.space_group_name_H-M   'P 1'
#
loop_
_entity.id
_entity.type
_entity.pdbx_description
1 polymer ?
#
loop_
_entity_poly.entity_id
_entity_poly.type
_entity_poly.pdbx_seq_one_letter_code
_entity_poly.pdbx_strand_id
1 'polypeptide(L)'
;HLPAPTRDADEGFLRGIERGQKRLNGLAGGGLFVDGIAKPWGPTEILSQRAVTAGRMKPPADATGREGDATARLIVNTANDRIDAIITNKPAIFEIRDNPKADAGDPWYASPSVGKTSVLNYGKLLNKESEKQGVDPDLPKAIVFAENARGHYFGLAKTAEGFGAAKTILPMNINPRTWTGLGIDALSAHDPATNIRAGVTLIKRISDRIVNPTAAKIASVWNFAGRENVNDFGAYVGRIYREKPRAK
;
A
#
# COMPACT_ATOMS: atom_id res chain seq x y z
N HIS A 1 34.74 29.01 -9.29
CA HIS A 1 33.89 27.82 -9.43
C HIS A 1 34.14 26.90 -8.25
N LEU A 2 33.11 26.56 -7.46
CA LEU A 2 33.19 25.55 -6.40
C LEU A 2 32.59 24.24 -6.92
N PRO A 3 33.19 23.07 -6.64
CA PRO A 3 32.61 21.79 -7.06
C PRO A 3 31.33 21.49 -6.26
N ALA A 4 30.34 20.90 -6.94
CA ALA A 4 29.10 20.47 -6.31
C ALA A 4 29.35 19.29 -5.36
N PRO A 5 28.74 19.25 -4.16
CA PRO A 5 28.92 18.16 -3.22
C PRO A 5 27.92 17.03 -3.52
N THR A 6 28.27 16.10 -4.41
CA THR A 6 27.68 14.75 -4.37
C THR A 6 28.60 13.88 -3.54
N ARG A 7 28.28 13.75 -2.25
CA ARG A 7 28.96 12.82 -1.36
C ARG A 7 28.26 11.48 -1.54
N ASP A 8 28.92 10.55 -2.23
CA ASP A 8 28.48 9.15 -2.25
C ASP A 8 28.33 8.66 -0.81
N ALA A 9 27.26 7.93 -0.52
CA ALA A 9 27.05 7.34 0.80
C ALA A 9 28.14 6.29 1.04
N ASP A 10 29.14 6.64 1.84
CA ASP A 10 30.20 5.70 2.21
C ASP A 10 29.67 4.59 3.14
N GLU A 11 30.41 3.49 3.24
CA GLU A 11 30.04 2.38 4.13
C GLU A 11 29.85 2.83 5.59
N GLY A 12 30.50 3.92 6.00
CA GLY A 12 30.36 4.51 7.33
C GLY A 12 28.94 5.03 7.58
N PHE A 13 28.34 5.65 6.57
CA PHE A 13 26.95 6.12 6.59
C PHE A 13 25.96 4.95 6.66
N LEU A 14 26.15 3.90 5.85
CA LEU A 14 25.29 2.70 5.87
C LEU A 14 25.36 1.95 7.20
N ARG A 15 26.58 1.76 7.75
CA ARG A 15 26.77 1.21 9.11
C ARG A 15 26.19 2.13 10.19
N GLY A 16 26.10 3.43 9.93
CA GLY A 16 25.44 4.40 10.80
C GLY A 16 23.93 4.15 10.91
N ILE A 17 23.27 3.92 9.77
CA ILE A 17 21.84 3.58 9.70
C ILE A 17 21.59 2.26 10.44
N GLU A 18 22.39 1.23 10.16
CA GLU A 18 22.24 -0.09 10.77
C GLU A 18 22.40 -0.05 12.30
N ARG A 19 23.40 0.69 12.81
CA ARG A 19 23.58 0.90 14.25
C ARG A 19 22.43 1.70 14.87
N GLY A 20 21.91 2.69 14.16
CA GLY A 20 20.72 3.44 14.57
C GLY A 20 19.49 2.54 14.71
N GLN A 21 19.30 1.64 13.76
CA GLN A 21 18.19 0.68 13.74
C GLN A 21 18.32 -0.35 14.87
N LYS A 22 19.52 -0.84 15.15
CA LYS A 22 19.81 -1.75 16.27
C LYS A 22 19.54 -1.08 17.63
N ARG A 23 19.88 0.20 17.77
CA ARG A 23 19.65 0.98 19.01
C ARG A 23 18.16 1.31 19.22
N LEU A 24 17.43 1.65 18.16
CA LEU A 24 15.99 1.86 18.21
C LEU A 24 15.23 0.56 18.57
N ASN A 25 15.68 -0.58 18.06
CA ASN A 25 15.12 -1.90 18.44
C ASN A 25 15.33 -2.21 19.93
N GLY A 26 16.48 -1.82 20.50
CA GLY A 26 16.75 -1.97 21.94
C GLY A 26 15.87 -1.06 22.82
N LEU A 27 15.60 0.17 22.37
CA LEU A 27 14.76 1.13 23.10
C LEU A 27 13.26 0.81 23.05
N ALA A 28 12.81 0.11 22.00
CA ALA A 28 11.41 -0.29 21.83
C ALA A 28 11.06 -1.64 22.51
N GLY A 29 11.94 -2.20 23.34
CA GLY A 29 11.69 -3.45 24.08
C GLY A 29 11.39 -4.67 23.18
N GLY A 30 11.94 -4.70 21.95
CA GLY A 30 11.62 -5.75 20.96
C GLY A 30 10.32 -5.53 20.17
N GLY A 31 9.56 -4.46 20.44
CA GLY A 31 8.25 -4.19 19.84
C GLY A 31 8.22 -3.81 18.35
N LEU A 32 9.35 -3.88 17.64
CA LEU A 32 9.37 -3.67 16.18
C LEU A 32 8.97 -4.92 15.39
N PHE A 33 8.94 -6.10 16.01
CA PHE A 33 8.60 -7.37 15.37
C PHE A 33 7.45 -8.07 16.10
N VAL A 34 6.42 -8.47 15.34
CA VAL A 34 5.42 -9.45 15.76
C VAL A 34 5.47 -10.56 14.70
N ASP A 35 5.64 -11.80 15.13
CA ASP A 35 5.80 -12.98 14.27
C ASP A 35 6.98 -12.92 13.28
N GLY A 36 8.10 -12.30 13.67
CA GLY A 36 9.31 -12.19 12.83
C GLY A 36 9.19 -11.18 11.68
N ILE A 37 8.11 -10.40 11.63
CA ILE A 37 7.87 -9.36 10.61
C ILE A 37 7.96 -7.98 11.26
N ALA A 38 8.82 -7.12 10.72
CA ALA A 38 8.89 -5.72 11.12
C ALA A 38 7.61 -4.98 10.67
N LYS A 39 6.90 -4.30 11.58
CA LYS A 39 5.82 -3.39 11.15
C LYS A 39 6.46 -2.20 10.40
N PRO A 40 6.00 -1.83 9.18
CA PRO A 40 6.77 -1.00 8.24
C PRO A 40 6.70 0.52 8.50
N TRP A 41 6.15 0.97 9.62
CA TRP A 41 5.94 2.41 9.88
C TRP A 41 6.87 2.97 10.96
N GLY A 42 8.07 2.39 11.07
CA GLY A 42 9.13 2.89 11.93
C GLY A 42 9.81 4.16 11.35
N PRO A 43 10.47 4.98 12.20
CA PRO A 43 11.14 6.22 11.80
C PRO A 43 12.18 6.07 10.67
N THR A 44 12.73 4.88 10.45
CA THR A 44 13.78 4.61 9.46
C THR A 44 13.30 4.64 8.02
N GLU A 45 12.08 4.17 7.72
CA GLU A 45 11.51 4.25 6.37
C GLU A 45 11.24 5.72 5.97
N ILE A 46 10.84 6.54 6.95
CA ILE A 46 10.62 7.98 6.80
C ILE A 46 11.93 8.74 6.50
N LEU A 47 13.05 8.30 7.09
CA LEU A 47 14.37 8.90 6.85
C LEU A 47 14.92 8.53 5.47
N SER A 48 14.72 7.29 5.02
CA SER A 48 15.11 6.85 3.68
C SER A 48 14.32 7.58 2.59
N GLN A 49 13.01 7.79 2.78
CA GLN A 49 12.17 8.56 1.85
C GLN A 49 12.63 10.02 1.76
N ARG A 50 12.94 10.68 2.89
CA ARG A 50 13.43 12.07 2.89
C ARG A 50 14.80 12.23 2.24
N ALA A 51 15.70 11.26 2.36
CA ALA A 51 17.04 11.32 1.75
C ALA A 51 16.98 11.24 0.21
N VAL A 52 16.08 10.43 -0.34
CA VAL A 52 15.87 10.30 -1.79
C VAL A 52 15.17 11.53 -2.36
N THR A 53 14.10 12.03 -1.73
CA THR A 53 13.38 13.23 -2.20
C THR A 53 14.22 14.51 -2.09
N ALA A 54 15.17 14.57 -1.14
CA ALA A 54 16.10 15.69 -1.01
C ALA A 54 17.30 15.64 -1.97
N GLY A 55 17.34 14.67 -2.91
CA GLY A 55 18.43 14.52 -3.86
C GLY A 55 19.78 14.11 -3.24
N ARG A 56 19.76 13.56 -2.01
CA ARG A 56 20.97 13.18 -1.25
C ARG A 56 21.40 11.73 -1.45
N MET A 57 20.67 10.96 -2.26
CA MET A 57 21.05 9.62 -2.72
C MET A 57 20.89 9.53 -4.22
N LYS A 58 21.93 9.04 -4.91
CA LYS A 58 21.86 8.70 -6.34
C LYS A 58 21.45 7.21 -6.45
N PRO A 59 20.50 6.86 -7.34
CA PRO A 59 20.17 5.45 -7.56
C PRO A 59 21.38 4.69 -8.10
N PRO A 60 21.50 3.38 -7.82
CA PRO A 60 22.64 2.58 -8.25
C PRO A 60 22.82 2.62 -9.76
N ALA A 61 24.08 2.76 -10.17
CA ALA A 61 24.50 2.95 -11.55
C ALA A 61 24.49 1.62 -12.31
N ASP A 62 23.32 1.19 -12.77
CA ASP A 62 23.18 0.18 -13.84
C ASP A 62 22.13 0.58 -14.89
N ALA A 63 21.78 1.87 -14.95
CA ALA A 63 20.79 2.40 -15.89
C ALA A 63 21.37 2.84 -17.25
N THR A 64 22.49 2.26 -17.71
CA THR A 64 22.95 2.44 -19.10
C THR A 64 22.48 1.27 -19.96
N GLY A 65 21.16 1.13 -20.06
CA GLY A 65 20.50 0.28 -21.05
C GLY A 65 20.30 1.06 -22.35
N ARG A 66 20.76 0.48 -23.46
CA ARG A 66 20.76 0.99 -24.83
C ARG A 66 19.41 1.59 -25.24
N GLU A 67 19.46 2.68 -26.00
CA GLU A 67 18.36 3.17 -26.84
C GLU A 67 17.91 2.05 -27.79
N GLY A 68 16.85 1.36 -27.42
CA GLY A 68 16.26 0.28 -28.18
C GLY A 68 14.91 -0.09 -27.57
N ASP A 69 13.86 0.31 -28.28
CA ASP A 69 12.44 0.00 -28.05
C ASP A 69 11.68 0.88 -27.02
N ALA A 70 11.07 1.95 -27.54
CA ALA A 70 10.18 2.86 -26.80
C ALA A 70 8.82 2.25 -26.40
N THR A 71 8.63 0.92 -26.50
CA THR A 71 7.39 0.23 -26.16
C THR A 71 7.50 -0.80 -25.04
N ALA A 72 8.71 -1.12 -24.55
CA ALA A 72 8.88 -2.05 -23.44
C ALA A 72 8.48 -1.40 -22.11
N ARG A 73 7.34 -1.80 -21.54
CA ARG A 73 6.97 -1.41 -20.17
C ARG A 73 8.03 -1.92 -19.19
N LEU A 74 8.62 -1.02 -18.41
CA LEU A 74 9.62 -1.37 -17.41
C LEU A 74 9.02 -2.32 -16.36
N ILE A 75 9.70 -3.44 -16.09
CA ILE A 75 9.36 -4.31 -14.94
C ILE A 75 9.83 -3.61 -13.67
N VAL A 76 8.91 -3.44 -12.73
CA VAL A 76 9.15 -2.70 -11.49
C VAL A 76 8.79 -3.57 -10.29
N ASN A 77 9.79 -3.91 -9.48
CA ASN A 77 9.64 -4.84 -8.36
C ASN A 77 9.89 -4.23 -6.97
N THR A 78 10.42 -3.00 -6.88
CA THR A 78 10.58 -2.32 -5.59
C THR A 78 9.30 -1.60 -5.16
N ALA A 79 9.06 -1.49 -3.85
CA ALA A 79 7.88 -0.78 -3.33
C ALA A 79 7.85 0.70 -3.77
N ASN A 80 8.99 1.40 -3.69
CA ASN A 80 9.08 2.83 -4.01
C ASN A 80 8.82 3.09 -5.49
N ASP A 81 9.41 2.31 -6.38
CA ASP A 81 9.21 2.50 -7.82
C ASP A 81 7.77 2.19 -8.24
N ARG A 82 7.11 1.22 -7.57
CA ARG A 82 5.69 0.93 -7.80
C ARG A 82 4.80 2.07 -7.32
N ILE A 83 5.08 2.64 -6.13
CA ILE A 83 4.37 3.80 -5.61
C ILE A 83 4.52 4.99 -6.57
N ASP A 84 5.74 5.27 -7.02
CA ASP A 84 6.00 6.33 -8.01
C ASP A 84 5.23 6.09 -9.31
N ALA A 85 5.31 4.88 -9.86
CA ALA A 85 4.61 4.53 -11.09
C ALA A 85 3.08 4.64 -10.95
N ILE A 86 2.53 4.31 -9.77
CA ILE A 86 1.12 4.50 -9.47
C ILE A 86 0.79 5.98 -9.35
N ILE A 87 1.55 6.78 -8.60
CA ILE A 87 1.24 8.20 -8.35
C ILE A 87 1.34 9.02 -9.65
N THR A 88 2.42 8.83 -10.41
CA THR A 88 2.69 9.54 -11.65
C THR A 88 1.92 8.97 -12.85
N ASN A 89 1.24 7.85 -12.65
CA ASN A 89 0.62 7.06 -13.70
C ASN A 89 1.61 6.63 -14.81
N LYS A 90 2.90 6.47 -14.50
CA LYS A 90 3.92 5.97 -15.43
C LYS A 90 3.65 4.51 -15.84
N PRO A 91 3.76 4.13 -17.13
CA PRO A 91 3.66 2.74 -17.56
C PRO A 91 4.70 1.86 -16.85
N ALA A 92 4.27 0.71 -16.34
CA ALA A 92 5.12 -0.28 -15.69
C ALA A 92 4.46 -1.65 -15.71
N ILE A 93 5.24 -2.70 -15.44
CA ILE A 93 4.77 -4.06 -15.18
C ILE A 93 5.11 -4.43 -13.74
N PHE A 94 4.11 -4.90 -13.00
CA PHE A 94 4.21 -5.44 -11.65
C PHE A 94 4.05 -6.96 -11.74
N GLU A 95 5.11 -7.67 -11.41
CA GLU A 95 5.07 -9.13 -11.34
C GLU A 95 4.62 -9.56 -9.96
N ILE A 96 3.38 -10.07 -9.89
CA ILE A 96 2.78 -10.61 -8.67
C ILE A 96 2.43 -12.08 -8.92
N ARG A 97 3.13 -12.98 -8.23
CA ARG A 97 2.91 -14.42 -8.35
C ARG A 97 1.74 -14.86 -7.47
N ASP A 98 1.04 -15.88 -7.91
CA ASP A 98 0.04 -16.56 -7.09
C ASP A 98 0.74 -17.29 -5.93
N ASN A 99 0.06 -17.38 -4.79
CA ASN A 99 0.55 -18.08 -3.61
C ASN A 99 -0.54 -19.03 -3.10
N PRO A 100 -0.47 -20.34 -3.40
CA PRO A 100 -1.49 -21.29 -2.95
C PRO A 100 -1.48 -21.50 -1.43
N LYS A 101 -0.46 -21.02 -0.71
CA LYS A 101 -0.37 -21.11 0.75
C LYS A 101 -0.96 -19.88 1.47
N ALA A 102 -1.36 -18.84 0.73
CA ALA A 102 -1.97 -17.67 1.34
C ALA A 102 -3.34 -18.02 1.93
N ASP A 103 -3.58 -17.64 3.17
CA ASP A 103 -4.83 -17.94 3.87
C ASP A 103 -5.92 -16.93 3.49
N ALA A 104 -7.03 -17.43 2.95
CA ALA A 104 -8.21 -16.64 2.61
C ALA A 104 -9.29 -16.66 3.70
N GLY A 105 -9.05 -17.36 4.82
CA GLY A 105 -9.95 -17.49 5.94
C GLY A 105 -10.26 -16.16 6.62
N ASP A 106 -11.39 -16.12 7.33
CA ASP A 106 -11.69 -15.00 8.21
C ASP A 106 -10.73 -15.04 9.41
N PRO A 107 -9.91 -14.00 9.63
CA PRO A 107 -9.15 -13.94 10.87
C PRO A 107 -10.13 -13.87 12.04
N TRP A 108 -9.77 -14.47 13.19
CA TRP A 108 -10.67 -14.55 14.36
C TRP A 108 -11.15 -13.17 14.86
N TYR A 109 -10.40 -12.12 14.58
CA TYR A 109 -10.72 -10.73 14.91
C TYR A 109 -11.45 -9.98 13.79
N ALA A 110 -11.84 -10.62 12.68
CA ALA A 110 -12.65 -9.99 11.65
C ALA A 110 -14.11 -9.89 12.12
N SER A 111 -14.77 -8.80 11.74
CA SER A 111 -16.21 -8.61 11.93
C SER A 111 -16.88 -8.47 10.56
N PRO A 112 -17.35 -9.60 9.96
CA PRO A 112 -18.02 -9.58 8.66
C PRO A 112 -19.22 -8.63 8.60
N SER A 113 -19.95 -8.46 9.71
CA SER A 113 -21.08 -7.55 9.79
C SER A 113 -20.67 -6.08 9.62
N VAL A 114 -19.54 -5.67 10.22
CA VAL A 114 -18.97 -4.32 10.02
C VAL A 114 -18.55 -4.12 8.57
N GLY A 115 -17.90 -5.12 7.96
CA GLY A 115 -17.56 -5.10 6.53
C GLY A 115 -18.80 -4.93 5.64
N LYS A 116 -19.86 -5.69 5.90
CA LYS A 116 -21.14 -5.61 5.16
C LYS A 116 -21.79 -4.24 5.30
N THR A 117 -21.87 -3.72 6.52
CA THR A 117 -22.44 -2.39 6.81
C THR A 117 -21.69 -1.29 6.09
N SER A 118 -20.35 -1.32 6.07
CA SER A 118 -19.56 -0.33 5.33
C SER A 118 -19.83 -0.40 3.82
N VAL A 119 -19.94 -1.59 3.24
CA VAL A 119 -20.34 -1.73 1.82
C VAL A 119 -21.73 -1.16 1.56
N LEU A 120 -22.70 -1.39 2.44
CA LEU A 120 -24.06 -0.85 2.29
C LEU A 120 -24.07 0.68 2.36
N ASN A 121 -23.36 1.26 3.34
CA ASN A 121 -23.27 2.70 3.54
C ASN A 121 -22.64 3.43 2.35
N TYR A 122 -21.61 2.84 1.74
CA TYR A 122 -20.84 3.48 0.67
C TYR A 122 -21.12 2.92 -0.73
N GLY A 123 -22.01 1.95 -0.87
CA GLY A 123 -22.22 1.18 -2.11
C GLY A 123 -22.57 2.05 -3.33
N LYS A 124 -23.41 3.07 -3.15
CA LYS A 124 -23.77 4.02 -4.23
C LYS A 124 -22.55 4.81 -4.71
N LEU A 125 -21.73 5.30 -3.78
CA LEU A 125 -20.54 6.08 -4.09
C LEU A 125 -19.44 5.20 -4.72
N LEU A 126 -19.25 3.98 -4.21
CA LEU A 126 -18.36 2.99 -4.79
C LEU A 126 -18.75 2.66 -6.23
N ASN A 127 -20.04 2.42 -6.51
CA ASN A 127 -20.52 2.18 -7.87
C ASN A 127 -20.22 3.37 -8.78
N LYS A 128 -20.57 4.59 -8.35
CA LYS A 128 -20.36 5.81 -9.12
C LYS A 128 -18.90 6.03 -9.50
N GLU A 129 -17.98 5.93 -8.53
CA GLU A 129 -16.55 6.14 -8.79
C GLU A 129 -15.94 5.00 -9.60
N SER A 130 -16.39 3.76 -9.40
CA SER A 130 -15.94 2.61 -10.18
C SER A 130 -16.34 2.74 -11.64
N GLU A 131 -17.60 3.11 -11.91
CA GLU A 131 -18.11 3.37 -13.26
C GLU A 131 -17.34 4.50 -13.94
N LYS A 132 -17.15 5.63 -13.25
CA LYS A 132 -16.39 6.79 -13.77
C LYS A 132 -14.96 6.43 -14.19
N GLN A 133 -14.34 5.46 -13.52
CA GLN A 133 -12.94 5.10 -13.72
C GLN A 133 -12.76 3.77 -14.48
N GLY A 134 -13.85 3.13 -14.92
CA GLY A 134 -13.80 1.85 -15.62
C GLY A 134 -13.25 0.70 -14.78
N VAL A 135 -13.57 0.68 -13.48
CA VAL A 135 -13.21 -0.40 -12.54
C VAL A 135 -14.46 -1.23 -12.25
N ASP A 136 -14.34 -2.55 -12.16
CA ASP A 136 -15.44 -3.40 -11.68
C ASP A 136 -15.81 -3.00 -10.24
N PRO A 137 -17.06 -2.53 -9.98
CA PRO A 137 -17.46 -2.06 -8.66
C PRO A 137 -17.39 -3.12 -7.56
N ASP A 138 -17.33 -4.41 -7.92
CA ASP A 138 -17.22 -5.48 -6.93
C ASP A 138 -15.83 -5.56 -6.28
N LEU A 139 -14.78 -5.10 -6.96
CA LEU A 139 -13.41 -5.11 -6.41
C LEU A 139 -13.22 -4.04 -5.31
N PRO A 140 -13.56 -2.74 -5.52
CA PRO A 140 -13.54 -1.75 -4.46
C PRO A 140 -14.45 -2.12 -3.28
N LYS A 141 -15.63 -2.72 -3.53
CA LYS A 141 -16.51 -3.22 -2.46
C LYS A 141 -15.85 -4.34 -1.65
N ALA A 142 -15.15 -5.27 -2.29
CA ALA A 142 -14.44 -6.33 -1.58
C ALA A 142 -13.30 -5.78 -0.70
N ILE A 143 -12.58 -4.77 -1.18
CA ILE A 143 -11.55 -4.07 -0.41
C ILE A 143 -12.17 -3.31 0.78
N VAL A 144 -13.24 -2.53 0.56
CA VAL A 144 -13.96 -1.84 1.64
C VAL A 144 -14.45 -2.84 2.68
N PHE A 145 -15.06 -3.95 2.26
CA PHE A 145 -15.48 -5.00 3.17
C PHE A 145 -14.30 -5.50 4.02
N ALA A 146 -13.17 -5.82 3.39
CA ALA A 146 -12.02 -6.39 4.08
C ALA A 146 -11.34 -5.42 5.06
N GLU A 147 -11.12 -4.17 4.65
CA GLU A 147 -10.55 -3.11 5.50
C GLU A 147 -11.43 -2.87 6.73
N ASN A 148 -12.75 -2.80 6.54
CA ASN A 148 -13.68 -2.46 7.62
C ASN A 148 -13.95 -3.64 8.55
N ALA A 149 -14.04 -4.86 8.00
CA ALA A 149 -14.19 -6.07 8.81
C ALA A 149 -13.01 -6.23 9.77
N ARG A 150 -11.79 -5.86 9.36
CA ARG A 150 -10.56 -6.00 10.17
C ARG A 150 -10.21 -4.74 10.95
N GLY A 151 -10.80 -3.59 10.62
CA GLY A 151 -10.39 -2.26 11.12
C GLY A 151 -10.67 -1.99 12.61
N HIS A 152 -11.69 -2.60 13.21
CA HIS A 152 -12.05 -2.37 14.62
C HIS A 152 -10.97 -2.87 15.59
N TYR A 153 -10.34 -4.01 15.31
CA TYR A 153 -9.21 -4.53 16.08
C TYR A 153 -8.00 -3.59 16.01
N PHE A 154 -7.67 -3.08 14.82
CA PHE A 154 -6.57 -2.12 14.65
C PHE A 154 -6.85 -0.77 15.30
N GLY A 155 -8.12 -0.32 15.31
CA GLY A 155 -8.53 0.89 16.02
C GLY A 155 -8.33 0.76 17.54
N LEU A 156 -8.70 -0.39 18.11
CA LEU A 156 -8.50 -0.67 19.54
C LEU A 156 -7.01 -0.80 19.89
N ALA A 157 -6.24 -1.53 19.09
CA ALA A 157 -4.79 -1.70 19.29
C ALA A 157 -4.04 -0.36 19.24
N LYS A 158 -4.33 0.49 18.24
CA LYS A 158 -3.71 1.84 18.15
C LYS A 158 -4.09 2.74 19.32
N THR A 159 -5.32 2.62 19.82
CA THR A 159 -5.78 3.37 21.00
C THR A 159 -5.05 2.90 22.26
N ALA A 160 -4.85 1.60 22.42
CA ALA A 160 -4.12 1.01 23.54
C ALA A 160 -2.61 1.35 23.53
N GLU A 161 -2.01 1.50 22.35
CA GLU A 161 -0.59 1.88 22.17
C GLU A 161 -0.32 3.39 22.44
N GLY A 162 -1.32 4.19 22.83
CA GLY A 162 -1.14 5.61 23.18
C GLY A 162 -0.86 6.53 21.99
N PHE A 163 -0.82 6.00 20.76
CA PHE A 163 -0.85 6.77 19.52
C PHE A 163 -2.30 7.24 19.31
N GLY A 164 -2.63 8.36 19.98
CA GLY A 164 -3.98 8.92 20.11
C GLY A 164 -4.85 8.67 18.89
N ALA A 165 -6.06 8.14 19.13
CA ALA A 165 -7.01 7.63 18.15
C ALA A 165 -6.94 8.38 16.81
N ALA A 166 -6.05 7.94 15.93
CA ALA A 166 -6.05 8.39 14.55
C ALA A 166 -7.34 7.78 13.99
N LYS A 167 -8.42 8.57 14.01
CA LYS A 167 -9.75 8.21 13.48
C LYS A 167 -9.49 7.49 12.17
N THR A 168 -9.82 6.21 12.11
CA THR A 168 -9.47 5.34 10.98
C THR A 168 -9.88 6.04 9.69
N ILE A 169 -8.98 6.09 8.70
CA ILE A 169 -9.17 6.82 7.43
C ILE A 169 -10.05 6.00 6.47
N LEU A 170 -11.19 5.57 7.00
CA LEU A 170 -12.21 4.77 6.32
C LEU A 170 -12.94 5.61 5.26
N PRO A 171 -13.55 4.98 4.24
CA PRO A 171 -13.83 3.55 4.14
C PRO A 171 -12.75 2.69 3.48
N MET A 172 -11.81 3.26 2.75
CA MET A 172 -10.77 2.51 2.04
C MET A 172 -9.39 2.58 2.70
N ASN A 173 -9.24 3.26 3.85
CA ASN A 173 -7.98 3.28 4.60
C ASN A 173 -6.78 3.82 3.80
N ILE A 174 -7.02 4.77 2.88
CA ILE A 174 -5.97 5.37 2.04
C ILE A 174 -5.08 6.27 2.88
N ASN A 175 -3.79 5.95 2.94
CA ASN A 175 -2.80 6.80 3.61
C ASN A 175 -2.52 8.06 2.76
N PRO A 176 -2.90 9.27 3.22
CA PRO A 176 -2.72 10.50 2.44
C PRO A 176 -1.26 10.90 2.28
N ARG A 177 -0.34 10.40 3.12
CA ARG A 177 1.10 10.68 2.98
C ARG A 177 1.71 9.89 1.84
N THR A 178 1.36 8.61 1.74
CA THR A 178 1.86 7.74 0.66
C THR A 178 1.21 8.10 -0.67
N TRP A 179 -0.10 8.34 -0.68
CA TRP A 179 -0.89 8.46 -1.90
C TRP A 179 -1.26 9.91 -2.26
N THR A 180 -0.50 10.90 -1.78
CA THR A 180 -0.84 12.33 -1.93
C THR A 180 -1.08 12.74 -3.40
N GLY A 181 -0.31 12.19 -4.34
CA GLY A 181 -0.48 12.49 -5.77
C GLY A 181 -1.69 11.83 -6.43
N LEU A 182 -2.56 11.16 -5.67
CA LEU A 182 -3.89 10.70 -6.12
C LEU A 182 -5.01 11.72 -5.82
N GLY A 183 -4.65 12.95 -5.44
CA GLY A 183 -5.63 14.01 -5.13
C GLY A 183 -6.29 13.82 -3.77
N ILE A 184 -5.51 13.39 -2.78
CA ILE A 184 -5.90 13.18 -1.38
C ILE A 184 -4.84 13.78 -0.45
N ASP A 185 -5.27 14.36 0.66
CA ASP A 185 -4.43 14.97 1.68
C ASP A 185 -4.92 14.58 3.08
N ALA A 186 -4.24 15.04 4.14
CA ALA A 186 -4.55 14.66 5.51
C ALA A 186 -5.99 15.03 5.95
N LEU A 187 -6.55 16.13 5.43
CA LEU A 187 -7.91 16.55 5.76
C LEU A 187 -8.92 15.82 4.88
N SER A 188 -8.70 15.82 3.57
CA SER A 188 -9.63 15.23 2.60
C SER A 188 -9.69 13.70 2.68
N ALA A 189 -8.72 13.04 3.30
CA ALA A 189 -8.77 11.59 3.50
C ALA A 189 -9.90 11.12 4.43
N HIS A 190 -10.44 12.02 5.26
CA HIS A 190 -11.61 11.74 6.10
C HIS A 190 -12.95 11.98 5.40
N ASP A 191 -12.95 12.61 4.21
CA ASP A 191 -14.13 12.70 3.35
C ASP A 191 -14.32 11.39 2.58
N PRO A 192 -15.44 10.66 2.76
CA PRO A 192 -15.64 9.36 2.11
C PRO A 192 -15.59 9.44 0.58
N ALA A 193 -16.06 10.53 -0.02
CA ALA A 193 -16.03 10.71 -1.48
C ALA A 193 -14.60 10.80 -2.01
N THR A 194 -13.75 11.59 -1.37
CA THR A 194 -12.34 11.73 -1.73
C THR A 194 -11.54 10.46 -1.43
N ASN A 195 -11.77 9.84 -0.28
CA ASN A 195 -11.17 8.56 0.10
C ASN A 195 -11.48 7.46 -0.93
N ILE A 196 -12.75 7.32 -1.33
CA ILE A 196 -13.18 6.33 -2.31
C ILE A 196 -12.63 6.65 -3.70
N ARG A 197 -12.70 7.90 -4.16
CA ARG A 197 -12.14 8.30 -5.47
C ARG A 197 -10.66 7.94 -5.58
N ALA A 198 -9.87 8.29 -4.56
CA ALA A 198 -8.45 7.97 -4.50
C ALA A 198 -8.21 6.45 -4.44
N GLY A 199 -9.01 5.72 -3.66
CA GLY A 199 -8.90 4.26 -3.58
C GLY A 199 -9.25 3.55 -4.88
N VAL A 200 -10.31 3.96 -5.59
CA VAL A 200 -10.63 3.43 -6.92
C VAL A 200 -9.52 3.76 -7.93
N THR A 201 -8.93 4.96 -7.85
CA THR A 201 -7.78 5.34 -8.69
C THR A 201 -6.59 4.42 -8.43
N LEU A 202 -6.28 4.17 -7.16
CA LEU A 202 -5.21 3.26 -6.75
C LEU A 202 -5.44 1.84 -7.29
N ILE A 203 -6.65 1.30 -7.13
CA ILE A 203 -7.04 -0.01 -7.66
C ILE A 203 -6.85 -0.07 -9.17
N LYS A 204 -7.35 0.92 -9.92
CA LYS A 204 -7.20 0.98 -11.38
C LYS A 204 -5.73 0.94 -11.78
N ARG A 205 -4.91 1.80 -11.16
CA ARG A 205 -3.50 1.94 -11.51
C ARG A 205 -2.67 0.71 -11.12
N ILE A 206 -3.01 0.02 -10.04
CA ILE A 206 -2.43 -1.29 -9.72
C ILE A 206 -2.84 -2.32 -10.79
N SER A 207 -4.14 -2.41 -11.09
CA SER A 207 -4.68 -3.39 -12.05
C SER A 207 -4.05 -3.26 -13.43
N ASP A 208 -3.84 -2.04 -13.92
CA ASP A 208 -3.27 -1.77 -15.25
C ASP A 208 -1.81 -2.21 -15.41
N ARG A 209 -1.12 -2.41 -14.28
CA ARG A 209 0.30 -2.75 -14.23
C ARG A 209 0.55 -4.20 -13.90
N ILE A 210 -0.43 -4.95 -13.40
CA ILE A 210 -0.27 -6.39 -13.13
C ILE A 210 -0.58 -7.19 -14.39
N VAL A 211 0.31 -8.13 -14.75
CA VAL A 211 0.03 -9.11 -15.81
C VAL A 211 -1.03 -10.10 -15.31
N ASN A 212 -2.11 -10.29 -16.08
CA ASN A 212 -3.26 -11.13 -15.70
C ASN A 212 -3.79 -10.76 -14.30
N PRO A 213 -4.33 -9.54 -14.14
CA PRO A 213 -4.72 -9.02 -12.85
C PRO A 213 -5.86 -9.86 -12.25
N THR A 214 -5.69 -10.26 -10.99
CA THR A 214 -6.75 -10.87 -10.18
C THR A 214 -7.01 -10.00 -8.96
N ALA A 215 -8.22 -10.09 -8.39
CA ALA A 215 -8.55 -9.37 -7.16
C ALA A 215 -7.53 -9.62 -6.04
N ALA A 216 -6.99 -10.85 -5.94
CA ALA A 216 -6.00 -11.20 -4.93
C ALA A 216 -4.63 -10.55 -5.16
N LYS A 217 -4.16 -10.50 -6.42
CA LYS A 217 -2.90 -9.83 -6.77
C LYS A 217 -3.00 -8.32 -6.53
N ILE A 218 -4.10 -7.71 -6.99
CA ILE A 218 -4.36 -6.28 -6.79
C ILE A 218 -4.40 -5.94 -5.29
N ALA A 219 -5.17 -6.70 -4.51
CA ALA A 219 -5.31 -6.48 -3.08
C ALA A 219 -4.01 -6.74 -2.28
N SER A 220 -3.12 -7.60 -2.78
CA SER A 220 -1.80 -7.80 -2.17
C SER A 220 -0.94 -6.54 -2.32
N VAL A 221 -0.92 -5.95 -3.53
CA VAL A 221 -0.19 -4.68 -3.79
C VAL A 221 -0.84 -3.51 -3.06
N TRP A 222 -2.18 -3.47 -2.99
CA TRP A 222 -2.92 -2.52 -2.18
C TRP A 222 -2.47 -2.54 -0.72
N ASN A 223 -2.36 -3.73 -0.14
CA ASN A 223 -1.92 -3.91 1.24
C ASN A 223 -0.46 -3.49 1.45
N PHE A 224 0.41 -3.78 0.49
CA PHE A 224 1.79 -3.33 0.48
C PHE A 224 2.36 -3.32 -0.95
N ALA A 225 2.86 -2.17 -1.40
CA ALA A 225 3.33 -2.02 -2.78
C ALA A 225 4.46 -2.99 -3.16
N GLY A 226 5.32 -3.37 -2.20
CA GLY A 226 6.45 -4.28 -2.40
C GLY A 226 6.12 -5.77 -2.41
N ARG A 227 4.84 -6.18 -2.54
CA ARG A 227 4.50 -7.61 -2.60
C ARG A 227 4.96 -8.25 -3.90
N GLU A 228 5.68 -9.36 -3.83
CA GLU A 228 6.00 -10.18 -5.01
C GLU A 228 5.04 -11.37 -5.19
N ASN A 229 4.32 -11.73 -4.13
CA ASN A 229 3.40 -12.86 -4.10
C ASN A 229 2.07 -12.43 -3.47
N VAL A 230 0.99 -13.14 -3.80
CA VAL A 230 -0.28 -13.01 -3.09
C VAL A 230 -0.07 -13.26 -1.59
N ASN A 231 -0.56 -12.35 -0.76
CA ASN A 231 -0.56 -12.51 0.71
C ASN A 231 -1.96 -12.85 1.24
N ASP A 232 -2.07 -13.13 2.53
CA ASP A 232 -3.36 -13.51 3.16
C ASP A 232 -4.43 -12.43 3.00
N PHE A 233 -4.05 -11.15 3.09
CA PHE A 233 -4.99 -10.06 2.83
C PHE A 233 -5.52 -10.11 1.39
N GLY A 234 -4.63 -10.31 0.41
CA GLY A 234 -5.02 -10.46 -0.99
C GLY A 234 -5.89 -11.70 -1.23
N ALA A 235 -5.51 -12.85 -0.68
CA ALA A 235 -6.29 -14.08 -0.77
C ALA A 235 -7.69 -13.90 -0.19
N TYR A 236 -7.79 -13.27 0.99
CA TYR A 236 -9.05 -12.90 1.64
C TYR A 236 -9.91 -11.98 0.78
N VAL A 237 -9.38 -10.86 0.26
CA VAL A 237 -10.13 -9.99 -0.66
C VAL A 237 -10.56 -10.75 -1.92
N GLY A 238 -9.70 -11.61 -2.46
CA GLY A 238 -10.01 -12.46 -3.60
C GLY A 238 -11.22 -13.38 -3.34
N ARG A 239 -11.32 -13.96 -2.13
CA ARG A 239 -12.49 -14.73 -1.70
C ARG A 239 -13.73 -13.85 -1.61
N ILE A 240 -13.67 -12.71 -0.92
CA ILE A 240 -14.81 -11.78 -0.76
C ILE A 240 -15.31 -11.26 -2.13
N TYR A 241 -14.41 -11.01 -3.06
CA TYR A 241 -14.74 -10.62 -4.43
C TYR A 241 -15.55 -11.70 -5.15
N ARG A 242 -15.15 -12.98 -5.04
CA ARG A 242 -15.86 -14.13 -5.65
C ARG A 242 -17.19 -14.44 -4.97
N GLU A 243 -17.20 -14.53 -3.64
CA GLU A 243 -18.35 -15.01 -2.86
C GLU A 243 -19.46 -13.96 -2.71
N LYS A 244 -19.10 -12.68 -2.84
CA LYS A 244 -20.02 -11.54 -2.70
C LYS A 244 -20.90 -11.61 -1.44
N PRO A 245 -20.33 -11.76 -0.23
CA PRO A 245 -21.11 -11.90 1.02
C PRO A 245 -21.99 -10.68 1.35
N ARG A 246 -21.79 -9.56 0.64
CA ARG A 246 -22.60 -8.34 0.68
C ARG A 246 -23.94 -8.43 -0.07
N ALA A 247 -24.10 -9.43 -0.95
CA ALA A 247 -25.29 -9.62 -1.79
C ALA A 247 -26.29 -10.64 -1.22
N LYS A 248 -25.93 -11.31 -0.12
CA LYS A 248 -26.82 -12.12 0.73
C LYS A 248 -27.29 -11.26 1.90
#